data_AF-A0A1B7NKH6-F1
#
_entry.id   AF-A0A1B7NKH6-F1
#
_cell.length_a   1.000
_cell.length_b   1.000
_cell.length_c   1.000
_cell.angle_alpha   90.00
_cell.angle_beta   90.00
_cell.angle_gamma   90.00
#
_symmetry.space_group_name_H-M   'P 1'
#
loop_
_entity.id
_entity.type
_entity.pdbx_description
1 polymer ?
#
loop_
_entity_poly.entity_id
_entity_poly.type
_entity_poly.pdbx_seq_one_letter_code
_entity_poly.pdbx_strand_id
1 'polypeptide(L)'
;MWRMLIDIARFNHFALDMLRDTQLPEKHRSKTRQRANQAYSHDQPQKKIGAYLAHEGYSNSFRDNYIIPLITALWNVHNARDALELPIAPLLRFMKDCDLLRSSLSWPKWMCVPGGINEIEAAVANTISTERVHLNTTIDSITKTDKPGWLAVQMKEGRIEYFNHVIVTTSAREALRLTSANATDEEVHALNGFQTARTVAILHSDTTSSEGWEKWDASW
;
A
#
# COMPACT_ATOMS: atom_id res chain seq x y z
N MET A 1 -19.50 -20.85 -15.02
CA MET A 1 -19.82 -20.55 -13.61
C MET A 1 -19.11 -21.51 -12.65
N TRP A 2 -19.32 -22.83 -12.72
CA TRP A 2 -18.69 -23.81 -11.80
C TRP A 2 -17.16 -23.77 -11.75
N ARG A 3 -16.49 -23.64 -12.91
CA ARG A 3 -15.02 -23.56 -12.96
C ARG A 3 -14.47 -22.37 -12.15
N MET A 4 -15.16 -21.23 -12.16
CA MET A 4 -14.75 -20.05 -11.41
C MET A 4 -14.84 -20.30 -9.89
N LEU A 5 -15.91 -20.95 -9.42
CA LEU A 5 -16.07 -21.26 -8.00
C LEU A 5 -14.99 -22.23 -7.50
N ILE A 6 -14.64 -23.22 -8.32
CA ILE A 6 -13.53 -24.15 -8.03
C ILE A 6 -12.20 -23.39 -7.98
N ASP A 7 -11.96 -22.49 -8.93
CA ASP A 7 -10.77 -21.64 -8.96
C ASP A 7 -10.67 -20.72 -7.75
N ILE A 8 -11.79 -20.14 -7.27
CA ILE A 8 -11.83 -19.34 -6.03
C ILE A 8 -11.42 -20.19 -4.83
N ALA A 9 -12.03 -21.37 -4.65
CA ALA A 9 -11.71 -22.25 -3.54
C ALA A 9 -10.24 -22.71 -3.59
N ARG A 10 -9.75 -23.07 -4.78
CA ARG A 10 -8.36 -23.46 -5.02
C ARG A 10 -7.41 -22.30 -4.69
N PHE A 11 -7.71 -21.09 -5.15
CA PHE A 11 -6.89 -19.91 -4.86
C PHE A 11 -6.82 -19.62 -3.37
N ASN A 12 -7.96 -19.57 -2.67
CA ASN A 12 -7.97 -19.30 -1.22
C ASN A 12 -7.22 -20.37 -0.42
N HIS A 13 -7.23 -21.63 -0.86
CA HIS A 13 -6.50 -22.71 -0.20
C HIS A 13 -4.99 -22.63 -0.41
N PHE A 14 -4.53 -22.44 -1.67
CA PHE A 14 -3.11 -22.53 -2.01
C PHE A 14 -2.36 -21.19 -1.97
N ALA A 15 -3.05 -20.05 -1.93
CA ALA A 15 -2.43 -18.74 -1.89
C ALA A 15 -1.44 -18.58 -0.72
N LEU A 16 -1.74 -19.18 0.44
CA LEU A 16 -0.86 -19.05 1.60
C LEU A 16 0.40 -19.91 1.52
N ASP A 17 0.36 -21.03 0.78
CA ASP A 17 1.54 -21.88 0.59
C ASP A 17 2.59 -21.18 -0.30
N MET A 18 2.15 -20.38 -1.27
CA MET A 18 3.04 -19.49 -2.03
C MET A 18 3.84 -18.52 -1.15
N LEU A 19 3.22 -17.99 -0.08
CA LEU A 19 3.90 -17.10 0.86
C LEU A 19 4.94 -17.85 1.72
N ARG A 20 4.75 -19.16 1.93
CA ARG A 20 5.71 -20.01 2.64
C ARG A 20 6.91 -20.34 1.75
N ASP A 21 6.66 -20.66 0.48
CA ASP A 21 7.71 -21.01 -0.48
C ASP A 21 8.59 -19.81 -0.84
N THR A 22 8.01 -18.60 -0.96
CA THR A 22 8.79 -17.36 -1.14
C THR A 22 9.60 -16.94 0.09
N GLN A 23 9.36 -17.56 1.26
CA GLN A 23 10.14 -17.34 2.48
C GLN A 23 11.22 -18.40 2.73
N LEU A 24 11.34 -19.42 1.89
CA LEU A 24 12.45 -20.38 1.97
C LEU A 24 13.58 -19.92 1.05
N PRO A 25 14.67 -19.32 1.56
CA PRO A 25 15.91 -19.34 0.82
C PRO A 25 16.30 -20.81 0.66
N GLU A 26 16.80 -21.18 -0.52
CA GLU A 26 17.47 -22.46 -0.72
C GLU A 26 18.47 -22.68 0.42
N LYS A 27 18.13 -23.61 1.33
CA LYS A 27 18.98 -23.95 2.46
C LYS A 27 20.15 -24.77 1.96
N HIS A 28 21.23 -24.11 1.57
CA HIS A 28 22.54 -24.68 1.88
C HIS A 28 22.73 -24.64 3.40
N ARG A 29 22.74 -25.83 3.95
CA ARG A 29 22.64 -26.16 5.37
C ARG A 29 23.94 -25.80 6.11
N SER A 30 23.92 -24.73 6.91
CA SER A 30 24.87 -24.58 8.02
C SER A 30 24.26 -23.84 9.20
N LYS A 31 24.42 -24.46 10.37
CA LYS A 31 23.89 -24.10 11.69
C LYS A 31 24.41 -22.73 12.12
N THR A 32 23.54 -21.86 12.65
CA THR A 32 23.75 -21.03 13.88
C THR A 32 22.46 -20.28 14.21
N ARG A 33 22.05 -20.36 15.49
CA ARG A 33 20.96 -19.56 16.08
C ARG A 33 21.47 -18.14 16.31
N GLN A 34 21.01 -17.16 15.52
CA GLN A 34 21.14 -15.74 15.86
C GLN A 34 19.81 -15.01 15.63
N ARG A 35 19.57 -14.06 16.54
CA ARG A 35 18.34 -13.28 16.76
C ARG A 35 17.85 -12.58 15.50
N ALA A 36 16.53 -12.43 15.45
CA ALA A 36 15.71 -11.81 14.41
C ALA A 36 16.24 -10.43 13.95
N ASN A 37 16.95 -10.44 12.82
CA ASN A 37 16.94 -9.38 11.83
C ASN A 37 16.66 -10.08 10.50
N GLN A 38 15.38 -10.29 10.20
CA GLN A 38 14.97 -10.77 8.89
C GLN A 38 15.13 -9.61 7.91
N ALA A 39 16.35 -9.46 7.37
CA ALA A 39 16.60 -8.66 6.19
C ALA A 39 15.70 -9.21 5.07
N TYR A 40 14.71 -8.43 4.65
CA TYR A 40 13.90 -8.72 3.49
C TYR A 40 14.84 -8.81 2.28
N SER A 41 15.15 -10.03 1.83
CA SER A 41 15.95 -10.23 0.63
C SER A 41 15.18 -9.67 -0.56
N HIS A 42 15.70 -8.57 -1.11
CA HIS A 42 15.06 -7.76 -2.16
C HIS A 42 15.27 -8.32 -3.57
N ASP A 43 15.91 -9.50 -3.70
CA ASP A 43 16.56 -9.93 -4.95
C ASP A 43 15.85 -11.10 -5.66
N GLN A 44 14.62 -11.45 -5.25
CA GLN A 44 13.80 -12.39 -6.00
C GLN A 44 12.80 -11.59 -6.84
N PRO A 45 12.79 -11.74 -8.19
CA PRO A 45 11.78 -11.09 -9.02
C PRO A 45 10.40 -11.55 -8.54
N GLN A 46 9.67 -10.65 -7.89
CA GLN A 46 8.35 -10.97 -7.38
C GLN A 46 7.45 -11.30 -8.57
N LYS A 47 6.96 -12.54 -8.62
CA LYS A 47 6.05 -12.98 -9.68
C LYS A 47 4.83 -12.06 -9.69
N LYS A 48 4.44 -11.62 -10.88
CA LYS A 48 3.22 -10.84 -11.10
C LYS A 48 2.00 -11.74 -10.95
N ILE A 49 0.89 -11.23 -10.41
CA ILE A 49 -0.33 -12.02 -10.23
C ILE A 49 -0.85 -12.58 -11.55
N GLY A 50 -0.79 -11.82 -12.65
CA GLY A 50 -1.21 -12.31 -13.96
C GLY A 50 -0.39 -13.50 -14.47
N ALA A 51 0.94 -13.43 -14.32
CA ALA A 51 1.83 -14.53 -14.69
C ALA A 51 1.60 -15.77 -13.83
N TYR A 52 1.36 -15.59 -12.53
CA TYR A 52 1.00 -16.67 -11.62
C TYR A 52 -0.32 -17.35 -12.02
N LEU A 53 -1.36 -16.57 -12.27
CA LEU A 53 -2.67 -17.11 -12.64
C LEU A 53 -2.60 -17.94 -13.92
N ALA A 54 -1.82 -17.49 -14.90
CA ALA A 54 -1.58 -18.22 -16.14
C ALA A 54 -0.77 -19.50 -15.91
N HIS A 55 0.30 -19.45 -15.12
CA HIS A 55 1.15 -20.59 -14.80
C HIS A 55 0.38 -21.71 -14.09
N GLU A 56 -0.45 -21.36 -13.12
CA GLU A 56 -1.24 -22.32 -12.32
C GLU A 56 -2.52 -22.80 -13.04
N GLY A 57 -2.80 -22.29 -14.24
CA GLY A 57 -3.93 -22.73 -15.05
C GLY A 57 -5.30 -22.26 -14.56
N TYR A 58 -5.36 -21.13 -13.85
CA TYR A 58 -6.62 -20.51 -13.46
C TYR A 58 -7.42 -20.04 -14.69
N SER A 59 -8.74 -20.11 -14.62
CA SER A 59 -9.58 -19.71 -15.75
C SER A 59 -9.61 -18.20 -15.97
N ASN A 60 -9.80 -17.78 -17.24
CA ASN A 60 -10.06 -16.38 -17.57
C ASN A 60 -11.28 -15.84 -16.83
N SER A 61 -12.31 -16.67 -16.63
CA SER A 61 -13.51 -16.28 -15.89
C SER A 61 -13.19 -15.90 -14.43
N PHE A 62 -12.31 -16.65 -13.76
CA PHE A 62 -11.80 -16.31 -12.43
C PHE A 62 -10.95 -15.04 -12.41
N ARG A 63 -10.03 -14.92 -13.37
CA ARG A 63 -9.17 -13.73 -13.49
C ARG A 63 -10.02 -12.46 -13.71
N ASP A 64 -10.90 -12.49 -14.70
CA ASP A 64 -11.59 -11.29 -15.22
C ASP A 64 -12.81 -10.90 -14.38
N ASN A 65 -13.50 -11.87 -13.76
CA ASN A 65 -14.75 -11.60 -13.00
C ASN A 65 -14.59 -11.70 -11.48
N TYR A 66 -13.44 -12.15 -10.97
CA TYR A 66 -13.20 -12.25 -9.53
C TYR A 66 -11.93 -11.51 -9.09
N ILE A 67 -10.75 -11.93 -9.59
CA ILE A 67 -9.48 -11.35 -9.12
C ILE A 67 -9.31 -9.89 -9.52
N ILE A 68 -9.52 -9.54 -10.80
CA ILE A 68 -9.37 -8.15 -11.26
C ILE A 68 -10.34 -7.21 -10.53
N PRO A 69 -11.66 -7.49 -10.44
CA PRO A 69 -12.58 -6.66 -9.67
C PRO A 69 -12.19 -6.53 -8.20
N LEU A 70 -11.73 -7.62 -7.58
CA LEU A 70 -11.30 -7.63 -6.18
C LEU A 70 -10.09 -6.72 -5.95
N ILE A 71 -9.05 -6.85 -6.79
CA ILE A 71 -7.86 -5.98 -6.73
C ILE A 71 -8.26 -4.51 -6.97
N THR A 72 -9.11 -4.27 -7.96
CA THR A 72 -9.57 -2.92 -8.32
C THR A 72 -10.26 -2.25 -7.13
N ALA A 73 -11.14 -2.96 -6.44
CA ALA A 73 -11.87 -2.47 -5.28
C ALA A 73 -10.97 -2.21 -4.06
N LEU A 74 -9.93 -3.03 -3.86
CA LEU A 74 -9.10 -2.95 -2.66
C LEU A 74 -7.90 -2.00 -2.79
N TRP A 75 -7.30 -1.94 -3.98
CA TRP A 75 -6.03 -1.25 -4.22
C TRP A 75 -6.18 -0.05 -5.15
N ASN A 76 -7.41 0.34 -5.51
CA ASN A 76 -7.72 1.48 -6.37
C ASN A 76 -6.98 1.45 -7.73
N VAL A 77 -6.72 0.24 -8.25
CA VAL A 77 -6.08 0.04 -9.56
C VAL A 77 -7.18 -0.10 -10.61
N HIS A 78 -7.48 0.98 -11.31
CA HIS A 78 -8.64 1.05 -12.22
C HIS A 78 -8.46 0.34 -13.57
N ASN A 79 -7.23 -0.06 -13.90
CA ASN A 79 -6.91 -0.75 -15.14
C ASN A 79 -6.66 -2.23 -14.87
N ALA A 80 -7.42 -3.09 -15.56
CA ALA A 80 -7.26 -4.54 -15.50
C ALA A 80 -5.84 -5.02 -15.80
N ARG A 81 -5.15 -4.37 -16.76
CA ARG A 81 -3.75 -4.69 -17.08
C ARG A 81 -2.85 -4.41 -15.88
N ASP A 82 -2.97 -3.22 -15.28
CA ASP A 82 -2.12 -2.81 -14.16
C ASP A 82 -2.39 -3.67 -12.92
N ALA A 83 -3.64 -4.09 -12.70
CA ALA A 83 -4.00 -5.03 -11.63
C ALA A 83 -3.26 -6.37 -11.78
N LEU A 84 -3.05 -6.85 -13.01
CA LEU A 84 -2.33 -8.10 -13.29
C LEU A 84 -0.81 -7.98 -13.15
N GLU A 85 -0.28 -6.76 -13.19
CA GLU A 85 1.14 -6.46 -13.05
C GLU A 85 1.59 -6.36 -11.58
N LEU A 86 0.63 -6.32 -10.64
CA LEU A 86 0.93 -6.25 -9.21
C LEU A 86 1.73 -7.48 -8.73
N PRO A 87 2.68 -7.28 -7.81
CA PRO A 87 3.44 -8.37 -7.22
C PRO A 87 2.51 -9.24 -6.36
N ILE A 88 2.58 -10.56 -6.56
CA ILE A 88 1.67 -11.50 -5.89
C ILE A 88 1.89 -11.56 -4.37
N ALA A 89 3.13 -11.49 -3.90
CA ALA A 89 3.41 -11.70 -2.48
C ALA A 89 2.83 -10.59 -1.57
N PRO A 90 3.02 -9.29 -1.85
CA PRO A 90 2.34 -8.23 -1.10
C PRO A 90 0.82 -8.31 -1.21
N LEU A 91 0.30 -8.65 -2.40
CA LEU A 91 -1.13 -8.81 -2.62
C LEU A 91 -1.72 -9.91 -1.73
N LEU A 92 -1.11 -11.10 -1.70
CA LEU A 92 -1.59 -12.21 -0.88
C LEU A 92 -1.46 -11.93 0.61
N ARG A 93 -0.42 -11.24 1.06
CA ARG A 93 -0.31 -10.79 2.45
C ARG A 93 -1.45 -9.83 2.79
N PHE A 94 -1.70 -8.84 1.95
CA PHE A 94 -2.82 -7.92 2.15
C PHE A 94 -4.16 -8.66 2.19
N MET A 95 -4.41 -9.56 1.24
CA MET A 95 -5.65 -10.36 1.23
C MET A 95 -5.78 -11.24 2.47
N LYS A 96 -4.68 -11.76 3.02
CA LYS A 96 -4.68 -12.48 4.29
C LYS A 96 -5.01 -11.56 5.46
N ASP A 97 -4.35 -10.41 5.55
CA ASP A 97 -4.48 -9.47 6.67
C ASP A 97 -5.88 -8.83 6.70
N CYS A 98 -6.52 -8.68 5.54
CA CYS A 98 -7.92 -8.28 5.40
C CYS A 98 -8.92 -9.45 5.48
N ASP A 99 -8.49 -10.66 5.85
CA ASP A 99 -9.34 -11.84 6.00
C ASP A 99 -10.12 -12.26 4.72
N LEU A 100 -9.54 -12.00 3.55
CA LEU A 100 -10.14 -12.26 2.23
C LEU A 100 -9.81 -13.64 1.65
N LEU A 101 -8.79 -14.34 2.17
CA LEU A 101 -8.37 -15.67 1.70
C LEU A 101 -9.11 -16.83 2.39
N ARG A 102 -10.36 -16.63 2.80
CA ARG A 102 -11.14 -17.65 3.52
C ARG A 102 -11.93 -18.54 2.55
N SER A 103 -12.11 -19.82 2.90
CA SER A 103 -12.98 -20.74 2.14
C SER A 103 -14.48 -20.45 2.33
N SER A 104 -14.84 -19.62 3.32
CA SER A 104 -16.22 -19.18 3.56
C SER A 104 -16.60 -18.05 2.62
N LEU A 105 -17.81 -18.11 2.04
CA LEU A 105 -18.38 -17.01 1.25
C LEU A 105 -18.78 -15.77 2.09
N SER A 106 -18.60 -15.79 3.41
CA SER A 106 -18.88 -14.65 4.27
C SER A 106 -17.75 -13.62 4.22
N TRP A 107 -18.07 -12.41 3.79
CA TRP A 107 -17.14 -11.28 3.85
C TRP A 107 -16.90 -10.85 5.30
N PRO A 108 -15.67 -10.41 5.63
CA PRO A 108 -15.40 -9.80 6.94
C PRO A 108 -16.30 -8.57 7.13
N LYS A 109 -16.67 -8.27 8.38
CA LYS A 109 -17.38 -7.05 8.71
C LYS A 109 -16.38 -5.90 8.75
N TRP A 110 -16.40 -5.05 7.73
CA TRP A 110 -15.62 -3.82 7.72
C TRP A 110 -16.27 -2.82 8.68
N MET A 111 -15.46 -2.17 9.51
CA MET A 111 -15.92 -1.14 10.43
C MET A 111 -15.68 0.22 9.81
N CYS A 112 -16.69 1.10 9.89
CA CYS A 112 -16.57 2.51 9.58
C CYS A 112 -16.58 3.30 10.88
N VAL A 113 -15.87 4.43 10.91
CA VAL A 113 -15.97 5.40 12.00
C VAL A 113 -17.24 6.23 11.76
N PRO A 114 -18.26 6.18 12.63
CA PRO A 114 -19.42 7.04 12.49
C PRO A 114 -18.98 8.51 12.55
N GLY A 115 -19.42 9.36 11.59
CA GLY A 115 -18.94 10.75 11.49
C GLY A 115 -17.66 10.92 10.66
N GLY A 116 -17.08 9.82 10.18
CA GLY A 116 -16.05 9.83 9.15
C GLY A 116 -14.68 10.30 9.63
N ILE A 117 -13.92 10.85 8.69
CA ILE A 117 -12.54 11.33 8.94
C ILE A 117 -12.48 12.45 9.98
N ASN A 118 -13.54 13.25 10.11
CA ASN A 118 -13.61 14.38 11.05
C ASN A 118 -13.45 13.92 12.51
N GLU A 119 -14.01 12.75 12.86
CA GLU A 119 -13.85 12.17 14.22
C GLU A 119 -12.41 11.74 14.49
N ILE A 120 -11.73 11.22 13.46
CA ILE A 120 -10.31 10.85 13.55
C ILE A 120 -9.46 12.11 13.73
N GLU A 121 -9.72 13.16 12.95
CA GLU A 121 -9.03 14.45 13.06
C GLU A 121 -9.23 15.07 14.44
N ALA A 122 -10.45 15.07 14.97
CA ALA A 122 -10.76 15.56 16.31
C ALA A 122 -10.02 14.75 17.39
N ALA A 123 -9.98 13.43 17.27
CA ALA A 123 -9.26 12.57 18.21
C ALA A 123 -7.75 12.86 18.23
N VAL A 124 -7.14 13.07 17.05
CA VAL A 124 -5.72 13.43 16.93
C VAL A 124 -5.46 14.84 17.48
N ALA A 125 -6.30 15.81 17.14
CA ALA A 125 -6.20 17.19 17.61
C ALA A 125 -6.33 17.29 19.14
N ASN A 126 -7.15 16.45 19.77
CA ASN A 126 -7.26 16.41 21.24
C ASN A 126 -6.01 15.82 21.92
N THR A 127 -5.17 15.09 21.19
CA THR A 127 -3.96 14.45 21.73
C THR A 127 -2.71 15.33 21.58
N ILE A 128 -2.71 16.28 20.63
CA ILE A 128 -1.55 17.09 20.26
C ILE A 128 -1.89 18.58 20.44
N SER A 129 -1.02 19.35 21.09
CA SER A 129 -1.20 20.81 21.16
C SER A 129 -1.30 21.41 19.76
N THR A 130 -2.32 22.24 19.53
CA THR A 130 -2.58 22.89 18.24
C THR A 130 -1.40 23.73 17.76
N GLU A 131 -0.58 24.25 18.67
CA GLU A 131 0.65 25.00 18.37
C GLU A 131 1.72 24.16 17.64
N ARG A 132 1.65 22.82 17.72
CA ARG A 132 2.59 21.89 17.07
C ARG A 132 2.09 21.40 15.72
N VAL A 133 0.88 21.77 15.31
CA VAL A 133 0.27 21.34 14.06
C VAL A 133 0.17 22.55 13.12
N HIS A 134 0.98 22.54 12.07
CA HIS A 134 1.07 23.63 11.11
C HIS A 134 0.37 23.24 9.80
N LEU A 135 -0.92 23.60 9.69
CA LEU A 135 -1.69 23.44 8.45
C LEU A 135 -1.27 24.47 7.40
N ASN A 136 -1.55 24.18 6.12
CA ASN A 136 -1.20 25.04 4.98
C ASN A 136 0.28 25.47 4.93
N THR A 137 1.16 24.71 5.57
CA THR A 137 2.59 25.01 5.67
C THR A 137 3.32 24.08 4.71
N THR A 138 3.61 24.59 3.52
CA THR A 138 4.36 23.83 2.51
C THR A 138 5.84 23.84 2.85
N ILE A 139 6.45 22.66 2.91
CA ILE A 139 7.89 22.50 3.06
C ILE A 139 8.53 22.45 1.67
N ASP A 140 9.54 23.29 1.44
CA ASP A 140 10.26 23.38 0.17
C ASP A 140 11.50 22.49 0.17
N SER A 141 12.25 22.46 1.28
CA SER A 141 13.45 21.63 1.40
C SER A 141 13.82 21.29 2.84
N ILE A 142 14.58 20.22 2.99
CA ILE A 142 15.20 19.77 4.24
C ILE A 142 16.70 19.65 3.97
N THR A 143 17.51 20.42 4.70
CA THR A 143 18.95 20.51 4.45
C THR A 143 19.81 20.34 5.69
N LYS A 144 21.01 19.79 5.54
CA LYS A 144 22.00 19.80 6.64
C LYS A 144 22.50 21.23 6.84
N THR A 145 22.73 21.57 8.09
CA THR A 145 23.29 22.88 8.45
C THR A 145 24.79 22.78 8.74
N ASP A 146 25.45 23.93 8.86
CA ASP A 146 26.84 24.02 9.31
C ASP A 146 27.03 23.52 10.76
N LYS A 147 25.94 23.46 11.54
CA LYS A 147 25.96 22.91 12.89
C LYS A 147 25.76 21.39 12.84
N PRO A 148 26.75 20.59 13.31
CA PRO A 148 26.63 19.14 13.31
C PRO A 148 25.37 18.67 14.05
N GLY A 149 24.62 17.76 13.43
CA GLY A 149 23.42 17.18 14.01
C GLY A 149 22.14 18.02 13.89
N TRP A 150 22.18 19.16 13.19
CA TRP A 150 21.00 20.00 12.93
C TRP A 150 20.64 20.04 11.45
N LEU A 151 19.33 19.97 11.19
CA LEU A 151 18.68 20.08 9.89
C LEU A 151 17.90 21.39 9.84
N ALA A 152 18.02 22.11 8.74
CA ALA A 152 17.18 23.25 8.40
C ALA A 152 16.01 22.76 7.56
N VAL A 153 14.79 23.02 8.03
CA VAL A 153 13.55 22.80 7.30
C VAL A 153 13.09 24.15 6.79
N GLN A 154 13.10 24.30 5.47
CA GLN A 154 12.68 25.53 4.81
C GLN A 154 11.23 25.39 4.38
N MET A 155 10.41 26.32 4.84
CA MET A 155 9.04 26.49 4.39
C MET A 155 8.97 27.47 3.22
N LYS A 156 7.83 27.43 2.54
CA LYS A 156 7.42 28.47 1.61
C LYS A 156 7.47 29.85 2.28
N GLU A 157 7.71 30.89 1.49
CA GLU A 157 7.96 32.27 1.94
C GLU A 157 9.28 32.49 2.71
N GLY A 158 10.20 31.52 2.73
CA GLY A 158 11.56 31.70 3.23
C GLY A 158 11.73 31.57 4.74
N ARG A 159 10.69 31.12 5.46
CA ARG A 159 10.80 30.76 6.88
C ARG A 159 11.67 29.49 7.01
N ILE A 160 12.58 29.50 7.97
CA ILE A 160 13.46 28.36 8.25
C ILE A 160 13.34 28.02 9.73
N GLU A 161 13.13 26.73 10.01
CA GLU A 161 13.14 26.18 11.35
C GLU A 161 14.19 25.07 11.45
N TYR A 162 14.71 24.85 12.65
CA TYR A 162 15.84 23.95 12.88
C TYR A 162 15.45 22.78 13.77
N PHE A 163 15.81 21.58 13.35
CA PHE A 163 15.48 20.33 14.06
C PHE A 163 16.70 19.42 14.14
N ASN A 164 16.79 18.62 15.19
CA ASN A 164 17.80 17.56 15.31
C ASN A 164 17.41 16.29 14.53
N HIS A 165 16.11 16.06 14.37
CA HIS A 165 15.54 14.92 13.65
C HIS A 165 14.32 15.36 12.85
N VAL A 166 14.19 14.82 11.64
CA VAL A 166 13.03 15.03 10.77
C VAL A 166 12.53 13.67 10.32
N ILE A 167 11.24 13.40 10.54
CA ILE A 167 10.57 12.19 10.06
C ILE A 167 9.74 12.59 8.84
N VAL A 168 10.03 11.98 7.70
CA VAL A 168 9.30 12.24 6.45
C VAL A 168 8.25 11.16 6.24
N THR A 169 6.98 11.55 6.26
CA THR A 169 5.83 10.66 6.06
C THR A 169 5.11 10.92 4.72
N THR A 170 5.78 11.60 3.79
CA THR A 170 5.27 11.88 2.44
C THR A 170 5.59 10.74 1.46
N SER A 171 5.06 10.83 0.23
CA SER A 171 5.41 9.87 -0.83
C SER A 171 6.92 9.87 -1.11
N ALA A 172 7.49 8.75 -1.57
CA ALA A 172 8.93 8.63 -1.85
C ALA A 172 9.47 9.72 -2.80
N ARG A 173 8.70 10.05 -3.85
CA ARG A 173 9.03 11.14 -4.78
C ARG A 173 9.09 12.50 -4.09
N GLU A 174 8.14 12.76 -3.18
CA GLU A 174 8.10 14.01 -2.43
C GLU A 174 9.21 14.07 -1.39
N ALA A 175 9.47 12.96 -0.68
CA ALA A 175 10.60 12.85 0.23
C ALA A 175 11.93 13.16 -0.47
N LEU A 176 12.15 12.58 -1.66
CA LEU A 176 13.34 12.82 -2.47
C LEU A 176 13.43 14.28 -2.93
N ARG A 177 12.30 14.91 -3.31
CA ARG A 177 12.25 16.34 -3.64
C ARG A 177 12.73 17.18 -2.46
N LEU A 178 12.19 16.91 -1.27
CA LEU A 178 12.49 17.64 -0.04
C LEU A 178 13.95 17.48 0.39
N THR A 179 14.53 16.29 0.27
CA THR A 179 15.89 15.99 0.74
C THR A 179 16.97 16.08 -0.34
N SER A 180 16.61 16.45 -1.57
CA SER A 180 17.46 16.42 -2.77
C SER A 180 18.86 17.03 -2.60
N ALA A 181 19.01 18.10 -1.82
CA ALA A 181 20.29 18.77 -1.60
C ALA A 181 21.30 17.94 -0.77
N ASN A 182 20.85 16.92 -0.03
CA ASN A 182 21.67 16.16 0.90
C ASN A 182 21.50 14.64 0.78
N ALA A 183 20.66 14.18 -0.14
CA ALA A 183 20.36 12.76 -0.34
C ALA A 183 21.61 12.02 -0.84
N THR A 184 21.92 10.90 -0.21
CA THR A 184 22.96 9.97 -0.62
C THR A 184 22.52 9.17 -1.85
N ASP A 185 23.46 8.62 -2.61
CA ASP A 185 23.14 7.78 -3.77
C ASP A 185 22.26 6.58 -3.39
N GLU A 186 22.47 6.01 -2.20
CA GLU A 186 21.65 4.92 -1.67
C GLU A 186 20.21 5.36 -1.40
N GLU A 187 20.00 6.53 -0.79
CA GLU A 187 18.67 7.09 -0.56
C GLU A 187 17.96 7.41 -1.88
N VAL A 188 18.67 8.02 -2.83
CA VAL A 188 18.16 8.31 -4.17
C VAL A 188 17.73 7.02 -4.87
N HIS A 189 18.58 6.00 -4.84
CA HIS A 189 18.29 4.70 -5.45
C HIS A 189 17.05 4.04 -4.83
N ALA A 190 16.97 4.01 -3.50
CA ALA A 190 15.85 3.42 -2.77
C ALA A 190 14.53 4.15 -3.05
N LEU A 191 14.52 5.49 -3.03
CA LEU A 191 13.31 6.29 -3.22
C LEU A 191 12.84 6.34 -4.68
N ASN A 192 13.73 6.19 -5.65
CA ASN A 192 13.37 6.14 -7.08
C ASN A 192 12.72 4.81 -7.49
N GLY A 193 12.80 3.76 -6.68
CA GLY A 193 12.16 2.46 -6.96
C GLY A 193 10.63 2.48 -6.88
N PHE A 194 10.03 3.53 -6.30
CA PHE A 194 8.59 3.60 -6.09
C PHE A 194 7.85 4.07 -7.34
N GLN A 195 6.83 3.30 -7.72
CA GLN A 195 5.91 3.65 -8.80
C GLN A 195 4.56 4.10 -8.22
N THR A 196 3.87 5.00 -8.92
CA THR A 196 2.57 5.52 -8.51
C THR A 196 1.57 5.40 -9.64
N ALA A 197 0.33 5.01 -9.32
CA ALA A 197 -0.79 5.04 -10.25
C ALA A 197 -1.64 6.29 -10.00
N ARG A 198 -2.26 6.82 -11.07
CA ARG A 198 -3.22 7.91 -10.95
C ARG A 198 -4.61 7.34 -10.69
N THR A 199 -5.23 7.77 -9.59
CA THR A 199 -6.61 7.48 -9.23
C THR A 199 -7.41 8.77 -9.23
N VAL A 200 -8.65 8.72 -9.74
CA VAL A 200 -9.59 9.84 -9.70
C VAL A 200 -10.80 9.39 -8.90
N ALA A 201 -11.02 10.04 -7.76
CA ALA A 201 -12.26 9.89 -6.99
C ALA A 201 -13.28 10.92 -7.47
N ILE A 202 -14.50 10.46 -7.76
CA ILE A 202 -15.62 11.30 -8.20
C ILE A 202 -16.71 11.20 -7.15
N LEU A 203 -16.99 12.31 -6.46
CA LEU A 203 -18.14 12.42 -5.59
C LEU A 203 -19.33 12.91 -6.43
N HIS A 204 -20.41 12.12 -6.49
CA HIS A 204 -21.64 12.48 -7.17
C HIS A 204 -22.86 12.09 -6.33
N SER A 205 -23.99 12.76 -6.58
CA SER A 205 -25.30 12.45 -6.00
C SER A 205 -26.27 11.79 -7.00
N ASP A 206 -25.78 11.46 -8.20
CA ASP A 206 -26.58 10.83 -9.24
C ASP A 206 -27.01 9.41 -8.84
N THR A 207 -28.32 9.25 -8.61
CA THR A 207 -28.96 7.98 -8.24
C THR A 207 -29.30 7.11 -9.45
N THR A 208 -29.13 7.60 -10.68
CA THR A 208 -29.40 6.85 -11.91
C THR A 208 -28.24 5.91 -12.29
N SER A 209 -27.04 6.19 -11.79
CA SER A 209 -25.87 5.31 -11.97
C SER A 209 -25.96 3.99 -11.18
N SER A 210 -26.97 3.82 -10.32
CA SER A 210 -27.15 2.63 -9.46
C SER A 210 -28.19 1.63 -9.96
N GLU A 211 -28.65 1.70 -11.21
CA GLU A 211 -29.54 0.66 -11.76
C GLU A 211 -28.84 -0.72 -11.74
N GLY A 212 -29.15 -1.51 -10.71
CA GLY A 212 -28.69 -2.89 -10.52
C GLY A 212 -27.79 -3.15 -9.30
N TRP A 213 -27.36 -2.12 -8.56
CA TRP A 213 -26.53 -2.28 -7.36
C TRP A 213 -27.28 -1.65 -6.19
N GLU A 214 -27.79 -2.47 -5.27
CA GLU A 214 -28.41 -2.00 -4.03
C GLU A 214 -27.51 -0.95 -3.38
N LYS A 215 -28.11 0.23 -3.14
CA LYS A 215 -27.55 1.43 -2.51
C LYS A 215 -26.25 1.18 -1.75
N TRP A 216 -25.14 1.56 -2.35
CA TRP A 216 -23.93 1.85 -1.59
C TRP A 216 -24.22 3.13 -0.83
N ASP A 217 -24.61 2.98 0.44
CA ASP A 217 -24.75 4.12 1.34
C ASP A 217 -23.35 4.69 1.56
N ALA A 218 -22.99 5.70 0.77
CA ALA A 218 -21.72 6.40 0.81
C ALA A 218 -21.65 7.32 2.03
N SER A 219 -21.96 6.78 3.21
CA SER A 219 -21.64 7.39 4.50
C SER A 219 -20.15 7.24 4.73
N TRP A 220 -19.38 8.10 4.07
CA TRP A 220 -18.02 8.45 4.46
C TRP A 220 -18.04 9.40 5.65
#